data_AF-A0A7V9V665-F1
#
_entry.id   AF-A0A7V9V665-F1
#
_cell.length_a   1.000
_cell.length_b   1.000
_cell.length_c   1.000
_cell.angle_alpha   90.00
_cell.angle_beta   90.00
_cell.angle_gamma   90.00
#
_symmetry.space_group_name_H-M   'P 1'
#
loop_
_entity.id
_entity.type
_entity.pdbx_description
1 polymer ?
#
loop_
_entity_poly.entity_id
_entity_poly.type
_entity_poly.pdbx_seq_one_letter_code
_entity_poly.pdbx_strand_id
1 'polypeptide(L)'
;MDTGEKRELYSGFGNSLVLAFEFAATPLLFGLIGHFVDGRLGSGPWLTIVLVVFALAGITVRMYYGYVAAMEEHEAAAPWKRVAPPTPSPLAPSQSAEDTYLAAP
;
A
#
# COMPACT_ATOMS: atom_id res chain seq x y z
N MET A 1 26.48 -18.14 -2.72
CA MET A 1 25.50 -17.21 -2.12
C MET A 1 26.06 -15.82 -2.24
N ASP A 2 25.42 -15.01 -3.07
CA ASP A 2 25.87 -13.68 -3.46
C ASP A 2 25.76 -12.70 -2.27
N THR A 3 26.61 -11.67 -2.22
CA THR A 3 26.59 -10.69 -1.10
C THR A 3 25.43 -9.70 -1.20
N GLY A 4 24.83 -9.56 -2.39
CA GLY A 4 23.62 -8.77 -2.64
C GLY A 4 22.38 -9.34 -1.96
N GLU A 5 22.10 -10.62 -2.13
CA GLU A 5 20.91 -11.30 -1.54
C GLU A 5 20.88 -11.18 -0.01
N LYS A 6 22.03 -11.29 0.66
CA LYS A 6 22.10 -11.16 2.12
C LYS A 6 21.69 -9.76 2.57
N ARG A 7 22.13 -8.72 1.86
CA ARG A 7 21.83 -7.33 2.22
C ARG A 7 20.35 -7.00 2.01
N GLU A 8 19.76 -7.52 0.95
CA GLU A 8 18.32 -7.38 0.69
C GLU A 8 17.49 -8.05 1.80
N LEU A 9 17.85 -9.28 2.19
CA LEU A 9 17.22 -10.00 3.30
C LEU A 9 17.30 -9.23 4.63
N TYR A 10 18.50 -8.76 4.99
CA TYR A 10 18.71 -7.98 6.22
C TYR A 10 17.96 -6.65 6.20
N SER A 11 17.89 -5.98 5.05
CA SER A 11 17.17 -4.70 4.91
C SER A 11 15.65 -4.86 5.06
N GLY A 12 15.05 -5.88 4.45
CA GLY A 12 13.62 -6.18 4.59
C GLY A 12 13.25 -6.63 6.01
N PHE A 13 14.13 -7.41 6.64
CA PHE A 13 13.93 -7.86 8.02
C PHE A 13 14.03 -6.69 9.03
N GLY A 14 15.01 -5.80 8.86
CA GLY A 14 15.15 -4.61 9.71
C GLY A 14 13.95 -3.67 9.61
N ASN A 15 13.44 -3.43 8.40
CA ASN A 15 12.29 -2.55 8.19
C ASN A 15 11.00 -3.12 8.82
N SER A 16 10.75 -4.42 8.68
CA SER A 16 9.56 -5.06 9.26
C SER A 16 9.61 -5.11 10.80
N LEU A 17 10.79 -5.30 11.40
CA LEU A 17 10.97 -5.22 12.85
C LEU A 17 10.73 -3.82 13.40
N VAL A 18 11.23 -2.78 12.73
CA VAL A 18 10.97 -1.38 13.13
C VAL A 18 9.47 -1.09 13.10
N LEU A 19 8.79 -1.52 12.03
CA LEU A 19 7.35 -1.37 11.89
C LEU A 19 6.59 -2.08 13.02
N ALA A 20 6.94 -3.33 13.31
CA ALA A 20 6.33 -4.12 14.39
C ALA A 20 6.59 -3.51 15.78
N PHE A 21 7.82 -3.04 16.02
CA PHE A 21 8.18 -2.39 17.26
C PHE A 21 7.36 -1.11 17.47
N GLU A 22 7.24 -0.27 16.45
CA GLU A 22 6.44 0.96 16.54
C GLU A 22 4.96 0.65 16.79
N PHE A 23 4.42 -0.38 16.13
CA PHE A 23 3.06 -0.87 16.35
C PHE A 23 2.79 -1.33 17.78
N ALA A 24 3.77 -1.96 18.43
CA ALA A 24 3.64 -2.38 19.81
C ALA A 24 3.92 -1.23 20.78
N ALA A 25 4.97 -0.46 20.53
CA ALA A 25 5.50 0.55 21.44
C ALA A 25 4.59 1.77 21.54
N THR A 26 4.00 2.25 20.44
CA THR A 26 3.11 3.43 20.46
C THR A 26 1.87 3.23 21.34
N PRO A 27 1.02 2.20 21.11
CA PRO A 27 -0.15 1.95 21.98
C PRO A 27 0.26 1.55 23.40
N LEU A 28 1.37 0.82 23.59
CA LEU A 28 1.86 0.50 24.92
C LEU A 28 2.22 1.77 25.71
N LEU A 29 2.96 2.70 25.08
CA LEU A 29 3.36 3.95 25.70
C LEU A 29 2.13 4.83 26.00
N PHE A 30 1.20 4.93 25.05
CA PHE A 30 -0.07 5.62 25.24
C PHE A 30 -0.90 5.01 26.37
N GLY A 31 -1.01 3.68 26.44
CA GLY A 31 -1.70 2.96 27.51
C GLY A 31 -1.07 3.19 28.88
N LEU A 32 0.27 3.14 28.98
CA LEU A 32 1.00 3.39 30.23
C LEU A 32 0.82 4.82 30.73
N ILE A 33 0.87 5.81 29.82
CA ILE A 33 0.61 7.22 30.17
C ILE A 33 -0.83 7.39 30.66
N GLY A 34 -1.79 6.83 29.93
CA GLY A 34 -3.21 6.88 30.31
C GLY A 34 -3.45 6.26 31.69
N HIS A 35 -2.86 5.09 31.94
CA HIS A 35 -3.00 4.39 33.22
C HIS A 35 -2.38 5.17 34.39
N PHE A 36 -1.19 5.76 34.20
CA PHE A 36 -0.54 6.58 35.22
C PHE A 36 -1.35 7.84 35.55
N VAL A 37 -1.94 8.48 34.53
CA VAL A 37 -2.77 9.66 34.69
C VAL A 37 -4.11 9.32 35.36
N ASP A 38 -4.77 8.26 34.92
CA ASP A 38 -6.03 7.76 35.52
C ASP A 38 -5.85 7.37 37.00
N GLY A 39 -4.72 6.73 37.33
CA GLY A 39 -4.38 6.37 38.71
C GLY A 39 -4.15 7.59 39.61
N ARG A 40 -3.68 8.71 39.05
CA ARG A 40 -3.42 9.94 39.80
C ARG A 40 -4.65 10.84 39.94
N LEU A 41 -5.56 10.81 38.96
CA LEU A 41 -6.79 11.60 38.93
C LEU A 41 -8.00 10.88 39.53
N GLY A 42 -7.92 9.55 39.74
CA GLY A 42 -9.02 8.75 40.27
C GLY A 42 -10.22 8.62 39.31
N SER A 43 -10.04 8.97 38.02
CA SER A 43 -11.07 9.04 36.98
C SER A 43 -11.59 7.68 36.48
N GLY A 44 -11.16 6.56 37.09
CA GLY A 44 -11.37 5.22 36.52
C GLY A 44 -10.60 5.05 35.19
N PRO A 45 -10.70 3.90 34.50
CA PRO A 45 -9.86 3.60 33.33
C PRO A 45 -10.28 4.31 32.03
N TRP A 46 -11.04 5.41 32.10
CA TRP A 46 -11.64 6.04 30.93
C TRP A 46 -10.62 6.70 30.01
N LEU A 47 -9.62 7.39 30.56
CA LEU A 47 -8.59 8.07 29.77
C LEU A 47 -7.69 7.04 29.08
N THR A 48 -7.38 5.94 29.76
CA THR A 48 -6.68 4.78 29.20
C THR A 48 -7.43 4.19 28.01
N ILE A 49 -8.75 3.99 28.11
CA ILE A 49 -9.57 3.48 27.00
C ILE A 49 -9.51 4.41 25.79
N VAL A 50 -9.66 5.72 26.01
CA VAL A 50 -9.58 6.71 24.92
C VAL A 50 -8.21 6.72 24.26
N LEU A 51 -7.11 6.69 25.04
CA LEU A 51 -5.75 6.64 24.48
C LEU A 51 -5.50 5.37 23.67
N VAL A 52 -5.98 4.20 24.14
CA VAL A 52 -5.84 2.93 23.41
C VAL A 52 -6.62 2.97 22.11
N VAL A 53 -7.87 3.45 22.12
CA VAL A 53 -8.68 3.61 20.90
C VAL A 53 -8.02 4.58 19.93
N PHE A 54 -7.46 5.69 20.42
CA PHE A 54 -6.74 6.66 19.60
C PHE A 54 -5.48 6.03 18.96
N ALA A 55 -4.70 5.27 19.73
CA ALA A 55 -3.53 4.58 19.22
C ALA A 55 -3.89 3.54 18.15
N LEU A 56 -4.96 2.77 18.36
CA LEU A 56 -5.48 1.83 17.37
C LEU A 56 -5.92 2.54 16.09
N ALA A 57 -6.64 3.66 16.20
CA ALA A 57 -7.03 4.45 15.05
C ALA A 57 -5.81 4.96 14.25
N GLY A 58 -4.79 5.48 14.94
CA GLY A 58 -3.54 5.92 14.30
C GLY A 58 -2.82 4.79 13.56
N ILE A 59 -2.76 3.61 14.18
CA ILE A 59 -2.25 2.37 13.60
C ILE A 59 -3.00 1.99 12.32
N THR A 60 -4.33 2.01 12.35
CA THR A 60 -5.18 1.68 11.20
C THR A 60 -4.95 2.67 10.06
N VAL A 61 -4.90 3.96 10.36
CA VAL A 61 -4.65 5.02 9.38
C VAL A 61 -3.29 4.85 8.72
N ARG A 62 -2.23 4.61 9.50
CA ARG A 62 -0.88 4.37 8.98
C ARG A 62 -0.84 3.15 8.07
N MET A 63 -1.49 2.06 8.47
CA MET A 63 -1.54 0.83 7.70
C MET A 63 -2.28 1.02 6.37
N TYR A 64 -3.38 1.78 6.38
CA TYR A 64 -4.12 2.13 5.17
C TYR A 64 -3.25 2.93 4.19
N TYR A 65 -2.64 4.03 4.63
CA TYR A 65 -1.81 4.86 3.76
C TYR A 65 -0.54 4.14 3.29
N GLY A 66 0.07 3.32 4.14
CA GLY A 66 1.21 2.48 3.75
C GLY A 66 0.85 1.49 2.64
N TYR A 67 -0.33 0.89 2.71
CA TYR A 67 -0.83 0.00 1.66
C TYR A 67 -1.10 0.75 0.35
N VAL A 68 -1.78 1.91 0.41
CA VAL A 68 -2.07 2.71 -0.80
C VAL A 68 -0.79 3.15 -1.49
N ALA A 69 0.21 3.64 -0.73
CA ALA A 69 1.50 4.04 -1.29
C ALA A 69 2.24 2.88 -1.96
N ALA A 70 2.20 1.67 -1.36
CA ALA A 70 2.78 0.48 -1.97
C ALA A 70 2.08 0.12 -3.29
N MET A 71 0.75 0.20 -3.35
CA MET A 71 -0.01 -0.08 -4.57
C MET A 71 0.29 0.90 -5.70
N GLU A 72 0.47 2.20 -5.40
CA GLU A 72 0.85 3.20 -6.39
C GLU A 72 2.24 2.90 -7.02
N GLU A 73 3.20 2.45 -6.21
CA GLU A 73 4.52 2.03 -6.68
C GLU A 73 4.43 0.79 -7.60
N HIS A 74 3.63 -0.21 -7.21
CA HIS A 74 3.36 -1.39 -8.04
C HIS A 74 2.65 -1.04 -9.36
N GLU A 75 1.71 -0.10 -9.33
CA GLU A 75 1.04 0.40 -10.54
C GLU A 75 1.97 1.24 -11.43
N ALA A 76 2.95 1.94 -10.89
CA ALA A 76 3.96 2.66 -11.67
C ALA A 76 4.95 1.70 -12.35
N ALA A 77 5.32 0.61 -11.66
CA ALA A 77 6.21 -0.42 -12.18
C ALA A 77 5.52 -1.41 -13.14
N ALA A 78 4.19 -1.33 -13.25
CA ALA A 78 3.35 -2.19 -14.08
C ALA A 78 3.84 -2.33 -15.54
N PRO A 79 4.20 -3.54 -16.00
CA PRO A 79 4.62 -3.76 -17.39
C PRO A 79 3.53 -3.46 -18.41
N TRP A 80 2.25 -3.50 -18.04
CA TRP A 80 1.12 -3.17 -18.92
C TRP A 80 0.93 -1.67 -19.19
N LYS A 81 1.55 -0.75 -18.41
CA LYS A 81 1.61 0.68 -18.75
C LYS A 81 2.57 0.96 -19.91
N ARG A 82 3.48 0.02 -20.22
CA ARG A 82 4.32 0.04 -21.42
C ARG A 82 3.52 -0.53 -22.60
N VAL A 83 2.50 0.19 -23.02
CA VAL A 83 1.75 0.06 -24.29
C VAL A 83 2.00 -1.24 -25.07
N ALA A 84 1.03 -2.16 -25.02
CA ALA A 84 0.83 -3.10 -26.12
C ALA A 84 0.51 -2.29 -27.39
N PRO A 85 1.18 -2.51 -28.53
CA PRO A 85 0.80 -1.90 -29.80
C PRO A 85 -0.70 -2.16 -30.05
N PRO A 86 -1.44 -1.24 -30.66
CA PRO A 86 -2.82 -1.52 -31.07
C PRO A 86 -2.78 -2.73 -32.00
N THR A 87 -3.21 -3.90 -31.50
CA THR A 87 -3.41 -5.08 -32.33
C THR A 87 -4.45 -4.69 -33.37
N PRO A 88 -4.12 -4.67 -34.67
CA PRO A 88 -5.12 -4.40 -35.69
C PRO A 88 -6.24 -5.43 -35.54
N SER A 89 -7.45 -4.94 -35.27
CA SER A 89 -8.64 -5.78 -35.11
C SER A 89 -8.82 -6.61 -36.38
N PRO A 90 -8.92 -7.96 -36.30
CA PRO A 90 -9.17 -8.82 -37.46
C PRO A 90 -10.49 -8.52 -38.18
N LEU A 91 -11.35 -7.71 -37.57
CA LEU A 91 -12.67 -7.32 -38.06
C LEU A 91 -12.73 -5.88 -38.58
N ALA A 92 -11.60 -5.20 -38.75
CA ALA A 92 -11.59 -3.95 -39.49
C ALA A 92 -12.06 -4.26 -40.92
N PRO A 93 -13.21 -3.72 -41.38
CA PRO A 93 -13.72 -4.01 -42.71
C PRO A 93 -12.66 -3.59 -43.72
N SER A 94 -12.20 -4.54 -44.54
CA SER A 94 -11.22 -4.29 -45.58
C SER A 94 -11.82 -3.35 -46.62
N GLN A 95 -11.57 -2.06 -46.46
CA GLN A 95 -11.96 -1.01 -47.42
C GLN A 95 -11.38 -1.25 -48.83
N SER A 96 -10.44 -2.19 -48.97
CA SER A 96 -9.79 -2.57 -50.23
C SER A 96 -10.68 -3.31 -51.24
N ALA A 97 -11.86 -3.82 -50.85
CA ALA A 97 -12.73 -4.57 -51.76
C ALA A 97 -13.76 -3.67 -52.50
N GLU A 98 -14.21 -2.58 -51.88
CA GLU A 98 -15.24 -1.70 -52.47
C GLU A 98 -14.65 -0.73 -53.52
N ASP A 99 -13.42 -0.25 -53.31
CA ASP A 99 -12.76 0.66 -54.26
C ASP A 99 -12.41 -0.02 -55.60
N THR A 100 -12.24 -1.34 -55.61
CA THR A 100 -11.90 -2.10 -56.83
C THR A 100 -13.12 -2.36 -57.72
N TYR A 101 -14.35 -2.35 -57.16
CA TYR A 101 -15.59 -2.59 -57.92
C TYR A 101 -16.18 -1.30 -58.52
N LEU A 102 -15.88 -0.13 -57.96
CA LEU A 102 -16.35 1.17 -58.46
C LEU A 102 -15.49 1.77 -59.60
N ALA A 103 -14.36 1.14 -59.92
CA ALA A 103 -13.44 1.58 -60.98
C ALA A 103 -13.56 0.76 -62.29
N ALA A 104 -14.54 -0.13 -62.41
CA ALA A 104 -14.85 -0.80 -63.67
C ALA A 104 -15.78 0.09 -64.53
N PRO A 105 -15.43 0.37 -65.79
CA PRO A 105 -16.22 1.23 -66.69
C PRO A 105 -17.54 0.60 -67.14
#